data_AF-A0A519X737-F1
#
_entry.id   AF-A0A519X737-F1
#
_cell.length_a   1.000
_cell.length_b   1.000
_cell.length_c   1.000
_cell.angle_alpha   90.00
_cell.angle_beta   90.00
_cell.angle_gamma   90.00
#
_symmetry.space_group_name_H-M   'P 1'
#
loop_
_entity.id
_entity.type
_entity.pdbx_description
1 polymer ?
#
loop_
_entity_poly.entity_id
_entity_poly.type
_entity_poly.pdbx_seq_one_letter_code
_entity_poly.pdbx_strand_id
1 'polypeptide(L)'
;MAKNLLIVESPAKAKTIEGYLGKDFLVKSSYGHIRDLVKGDMGIDITNNFSQTYEVPADKKQVVAELKKLAKEAEMVWLASDEDREGEAISWHLFETLGLKEATTKRIVFHEITKPAILKAIETPRTIDYNLVHAQQARRVLDRLVGFELSPVLWKKIKPSLSAGRVQSVAVRLIVDREREVNRFAPVAAYKVTAQFLTGKGKELVKAELPQRFEKEADAEKFINDCIEANFSVESLETKPAKRNPAAPFTTSTLQQEASRKLGYSVSRTMQIAQRLYESGRITYMRTDSVNLSETALQAAAAEIKSAWGDKYHHLRLYKTKSAGAQEAHEAIRPTYFSQHTVPGDSSEQRLYELIWKRAIASQMSEALFEKTTAQIKNNKRSEKLVAEGEVLKFDGFLKVYLESSDDDESDDSEKAGMLPPLAKGQELFIKELSAIQRFSRPPARYTEAS
;
A
#
# COMPACT_ATOMS: atom_id res chain seq x y z
N MET A 1 8.62 -44.30 4.32
CA MET A 1 9.21 -43.09 3.71
C MET A 1 8.08 -42.34 3.02
N ALA A 2 8.08 -41.01 3.05
CA ALA A 2 7.05 -40.23 2.37
C ALA A 2 7.13 -40.50 0.86
N LYS A 3 5.98 -40.71 0.21
CA LYS A 3 5.91 -40.96 -1.24
C LYS A 3 6.16 -39.71 -2.06
N ASN A 4 5.84 -38.55 -1.50
CA ASN A 4 5.90 -37.26 -2.18
C ASN A 4 6.96 -36.36 -1.54
N LEU A 5 7.78 -35.71 -2.36
CA LEU A 5 8.65 -34.62 -1.94
C LEU A 5 8.04 -33.30 -2.41
N LEU A 6 7.76 -32.38 -1.50
CA LEU A 6 7.29 -31.03 -1.83
C LEU A 6 8.36 -30.01 -1.48
N ILE A 7 8.71 -29.15 -2.44
CA ILE A 7 9.79 -28.17 -2.31
C ILE A 7 9.20 -26.75 -2.35
N VAL A 8 9.55 -25.96 -1.34
CA VAL A 8 9.20 -24.53 -1.17
C VAL A 8 10.45 -23.68 -0.97
N GLU A 9 10.33 -22.35 -0.98
CA GLU A 9 11.48 -21.45 -0.88
C GLU A 9 12.01 -21.26 0.53
N SER A 10 11.16 -21.35 1.55
CA SER A 10 11.53 -21.01 2.93
C SER A 10 11.19 -22.10 3.95
N PRO A 11 11.97 -22.22 5.04
CA PRO A 11 11.70 -23.19 6.10
C PRO A 11 10.38 -22.95 6.84
N ALA A 12 9.97 -21.69 7.00
CA ALA A 12 8.71 -21.36 7.66
C ALA A 12 7.52 -21.88 6.84
N LYS A 13 7.55 -21.64 5.52
CA LYS A 13 6.56 -22.15 4.57
C LYS A 13 6.50 -23.68 4.59
N ALA A 14 7.66 -24.33 4.64
CA ALA A 14 7.77 -25.78 4.69
C ALA A 14 7.05 -26.35 5.92
N LYS A 15 7.33 -25.77 7.10
CA LYS A 15 6.74 -26.20 8.37
C LYS A 15 5.21 -26.02 8.39
N THR A 16 4.72 -24.90 7.86
CA THR A 16 3.27 -24.63 7.80
C THR A 16 2.55 -25.64 6.89
N ILE A 17 3.08 -25.88 5.68
CA ILE A 17 2.46 -26.78 4.69
C ILE A 17 2.56 -28.25 5.13
N GLU A 18 3.67 -28.66 5.74
CA GLU A 18 3.84 -30.03 6.26
C GLU A 18 2.75 -30.38 7.29
N GLY A 19 2.34 -29.41 8.11
CA GLY A 19 1.22 -29.57 9.05
C GLY A 19 -0.15 -29.81 8.38
N TYR A 20 -0.31 -29.49 7.10
CA TYR A 20 -1.57 -29.66 6.37
C TYR A 20 -1.64 -30.95 5.55
N LEU A 21 -0.50 -31.42 5.03
CA LEU A 21 -0.42 -32.55 4.09
C LEU A 21 -0.23 -33.91 4.76
N GLY A 22 0.21 -33.94 6.01
CA GLY A 22 0.37 -35.18 6.76
C GLY A 22 1.56 -36.03 6.29
N LYS A 23 1.54 -37.33 6.62
CA LYS A 23 2.71 -38.22 6.57
C LYS A 23 3.13 -38.67 5.15
N ASP A 24 2.27 -38.47 4.15
CA ASP A 24 2.56 -38.88 2.77
C ASP A 24 3.45 -37.89 2.01
N PHE A 25 3.66 -36.70 2.58
CA PHE A 25 4.50 -35.64 2.04
C PHE A 25 5.70 -35.37 2.97
N LEU A 26 6.88 -35.32 2.37
CA LEU A 26 8.06 -34.71 2.97
C LEU A 26 8.21 -33.31 2.40
N VAL A 27 8.20 -32.29 3.25
CA VAL A 27 8.30 -30.90 2.79
C VAL A 27 9.70 -30.34 3.07
N LYS A 28 10.35 -29.77 2.05
CA LYS A 28 11.72 -29.23 2.13
C LYS A 28 11.82 -27.83 1.57
N SER A 29 12.79 -27.07 2.08
CA SER A 29 13.08 -25.71 1.66
C SER A 29 14.30 -25.66 0.73
N SER A 30 14.20 -24.92 -0.37
CA SER A 30 15.33 -24.59 -1.26
C SER A 30 16.16 -23.41 -0.74
N TYR A 31 15.65 -22.67 0.25
CA TYR A 31 16.23 -21.41 0.74
C TYR A 31 16.33 -20.36 -0.39
N GLY A 32 15.25 -20.22 -1.17
CA GLY A 32 15.15 -19.34 -2.33
C GLY A 32 15.81 -19.92 -3.58
N HIS A 33 16.46 -19.04 -4.37
CA HIS A 33 17.19 -19.41 -5.57
C HIS A 33 18.35 -20.36 -5.26
N ILE A 34 18.48 -21.43 -6.05
CA ILE A 34 19.55 -22.44 -5.92
C ILE A 34 20.66 -22.31 -6.97
N ARG A 35 20.45 -21.47 -7.97
CA ARG A 35 21.42 -21.14 -9.03
C ARG A 35 21.36 -19.64 -9.31
N ASP A 36 22.47 -19.10 -9.81
CA ASP A 36 22.55 -17.73 -10.33
C ASP A 36 23.50 -17.70 -11.55
N LEU A 37 23.46 -16.61 -12.30
CA LEU A 37 24.41 -16.35 -13.39
C LEU A 37 25.84 -16.33 -12.83
N VAL A 38 26.77 -16.93 -13.57
CA VAL A 38 28.21 -16.91 -13.22
C VAL A 38 28.70 -15.48 -12.99
N LYS A 39 29.62 -15.32 -12.03
CA LYS A 39 30.10 -14.00 -11.57
C LYS A 39 31.30 -13.45 -12.36
N GLY A 40 32.10 -14.32 -12.99
CA GLY A 40 33.39 -13.96 -13.61
C GLY A 40 33.27 -13.35 -15.01
N ASP A 41 32.57 -14.05 -15.90
CA ASP A 41 32.14 -13.50 -17.19
C ASP A 41 30.71 -12.97 -17.06
N MET A 42 30.24 -12.14 -18.00
CA MET A 42 28.89 -11.57 -18.01
C MET A 42 27.79 -12.64 -17.77
N GLY A 43 28.09 -13.91 -18.07
CA GLY A 43 27.22 -15.07 -17.88
C GLY A 43 26.11 -15.13 -18.90
N ILE A 44 26.21 -14.31 -19.95
CA ILE A 44 25.25 -14.11 -21.01
C ILE A 44 26.04 -14.04 -22.31
N ASP A 45 25.74 -14.94 -23.24
CA ASP A 45 26.28 -14.91 -24.60
C ASP A 45 25.35 -14.11 -25.52
N ILE A 46 25.70 -12.85 -25.76
CA ILE A 46 24.94 -11.93 -26.61
C ILE A 46 24.91 -12.39 -28.08
N THR A 47 25.93 -13.14 -28.53
CA THR A 47 26.02 -13.61 -29.91
C THR A 47 25.17 -14.84 -30.19
N ASN A 48 24.88 -15.62 -29.13
CA ASN A 48 24.07 -16.83 -29.20
C ASN A 48 22.73 -16.64 -28.49
N ASN A 49 21.87 -15.76 -29.01
CA ASN A 49 20.50 -15.52 -28.54
C ASN A 49 20.39 -15.26 -27.02
N PHE A 50 21.36 -14.54 -26.44
CA PHE A 50 21.42 -14.24 -25.00
C PHE A 50 21.47 -15.47 -24.09
N SER A 51 22.02 -16.59 -24.56
CA SER A 51 22.09 -17.83 -23.78
C SER A 51 22.79 -17.59 -22.44
N GLN A 52 22.23 -18.12 -21.35
CA GLN A 52 22.68 -17.85 -19.99
C GLN A 52 23.44 -19.03 -19.40
N THR A 53 24.55 -18.72 -18.72
CA THR A 53 25.34 -19.71 -17.99
C THR A 53 25.09 -19.56 -16.49
N TYR A 54 24.39 -20.54 -15.92
CA TYR A 54 24.06 -20.59 -14.50
C TYR A 54 24.97 -21.54 -13.72
N GLU A 55 25.36 -21.17 -12.52
CA GLU A 55 26.11 -22.01 -11.57
C GLU A 55 25.34 -22.17 -10.25
N VAL A 56 25.64 -23.24 -9.51
CA VAL A 56 25.16 -23.43 -8.13
C VAL A 56 26.13 -22.71 -7.19
N PRO A 57 25.71 -21.65 -6.47
CA PRO A 57 26.54 -20.97 -5.49
C PRO A 57 27.08 -21.93 -4.42
N ALA A 58 28.27 -21.63 -3.90
CA ALA A 58 28.96 -22.52 -2.95
C ALA A 58 28.10 -22.85 -1.71
N ASP A 59 27.36 -21.86 -1.19
CA ASP A 59 26.45 -21.97 -0.06
C ASP A 59 25.18 -22.80 -0.34
N LYS A 60 24.87 -23.07 -1.62
CA LYS A 60 23.70 -23.86 -2.04
C LYS A 60 24.02 -25.30 -2.41
N LYS A 61 25.30 -25.66 -2.55
CA LYS A 61 25.72 -27.02 -2.99
C LYS A 61 25.19 -28.12 -2.07
N GLN A 62 25.22 -27.92 -0.75
CA GLN A 62 24.73 -28.92 0.20
C GLN A 62 23.21 -29.11 0.09
N VAL A 63 22.46 -28.01 -0.04
CA VAL A 63 20.99 -28.04 -0.22
C VAL A 63 20.62 -28.77 -1.50
N VAL A 64 21.31 -28.47 -2.61
CA VAL A 64 21.08 -29.14 -3.90
C VAL A 64 21.39 -30.64 -3.81
N ALA A 65 22.48 -31.03 -3.13
CA ALA A 65 22.82 -32.43 -2.93
C ALA A 65 21.76 -33.19 -2.11
N GLU A 66 21.24 -32.59 -1.04
CA GLU A 66 20.15 -33.14 -0.23
C GLU A 66 18.87 -33.29 -1.05
N LEU A 67 18.43 -32.22 -1.72
CA LEU A 67 17.21 -32.24 -2.54
C LEU A 67 17.31 -33.26 -3.68
N LYS A 68 18.49 -33.42 -4.30
CA LYS A 68 18.71 -34.40 -5.37
C LYS A 68 18.63 -35.83 -4.85
N LYS A 69 19.09 -36.09 -3.63
CA LYS A 69 18.92 -37.40 -2.97
C LYS A 69 17.44 -37.68 -2.72
N LEU A 70 16.74 -36.75 -2.07
CA LEU A 70 15.32 -36.91 -1.73
C LEU A 70 14.44 -37.04 -2.97
N ALA A 71 14.73 -36.28 -4.03
CA ALA A 71 13.98 -36.34 -5.29
C ALA A 71 14.10 -37.70 -6.00
N LYS A 72 15.19 -38.43 -5.80
CA LYS A 72 15.36 -39.80 -6.33
C LYS A 72 14.60 -40.85 -5.53
N GLU A 73 14.37 -40.59 -4.25
CA GLU A 73 13.67 -41.51 -3.33
C GLU A 73 12.14 -41.32 -3.38
N ALA A 74 11.67 -40.15 -3.82
CA ALA A 74 10.24 -39.84 -3.94
C ALA A 74 9.61 -40.42 -5.23
N GLU A 75 8.35 -40.83 -5.14
CA GLU A 75 7.54 -41.23 -6.30
C GLU A 75 7.16 -40.00 -7.14
N MET A 76 6.84 -38.89 -6.48
CA MET A 76 6.46 -37.62 -7.12
C MET A 76 7.14 -36.43 -6.44
N VAL A 77 7.58 -35.46 -7.25
CA VAL A 77 8.13 -34.17 -6.77
C VAL A 77 7.13 -33.05 -7.03
N TRP A 78 6.87 -32.24 -6.02
CA TRP A 78 5.92 -31.12 -6.07
C TRP A 78 6.68 -29.81 -5.88
N LEU A 79 6.63 -28.94 -6.89
CA LEU A 79 7.21 -27.60 -6.85
C LEU A 79 6.13 -26.61 -6.39
N ALA A 80 6.33 -26.02 -5.21
CA ALA A 80 5.34 -25.22 -4.50
C ALA A 80 5.84 -23.80 -4.19
N SER A 81 6.62 -23.24 -5.11
CA SER A 81 7.06 -21.85 -5.03
C SER A 81 5.90 -20.86 -5.18
N ASP A 82 6.12 -19.60 -4.81
CA ASP A 82 5.22 -18.48 -5.03
C ASP A 82 4.76 -18.41 -6.49
N GLU A 83 3.59 -17.80 -6.71
CA GLU A 83 2.94 -17.74 -8.03
C GLU A 83 3.42 -16.58 -8.92
N ASP A 84 4.38 -15.78 -8.44
CA ASP A 84 5.00 -14.76 -9.25
C ASP A 84 6.08 -15.35 -10.19
N ARG A 85 6.57 -14.51 -11.11
CA ARG A 85 7.64 -14.91 -12.05
C ARG A 85 8.94 -15.32 -11.35
N GLU A 86 9.21 -14.82 -10.14
CA GLU A 86 10.41 -15.20 -9.37
C GLU A 86 10.25 -16.63 -8.83
N GLY A 87 9.10 -16.95 -8.25
CA GLY A 87 8.76 -18.30 -7.85
C GLY A 87 8.78 -19.27 -9.03
N GLU A 88 8.22 -18.89 -10.18
CA GLU A 88 8.26 -19.74 -11.38
C GLU A 88 9.70 -20.02 -11.84
N ALA A 89 10.56 -19.01 -11.82
CA ALA A 89 11.98 -19.19 -12.12
C ALA A 89 12.69 -20.11 -11.11
N ILE A 90 12.39 -20.00 -9.79
CA ILE A 90 12.91 -20.91 -8.76
C ILE A 90 12.49 -22.35 -9.05
N SER A 91 11.21 -22.57 -9.37
CA SER A 91 10.69 -23.88 -9.76
C SER A 91 11.40 -24.45 -10.99
N TRP A 92 11.63 -23.63 -12.01
CA TRP A 92 12.41 -24.02 -13.19
C TRP A 92 13.86 -24.35 -12.85
N HIS A 93 14.53 -23.54 -12.04
CA HIS A 93 15.89 -23.82 -11.57
C HIS A 93 15.96 -25.14 -10.79
N LEU A 94 14.97 -25.44 -9.93
CA LEU A 94 14.86 -26.72 -9.23
C LEU A 94 14.70 -27.88 -10.21
N PHE A 95 13.79 -27.75 -11.18
CA PHE A 95 13.54 -28.75 -12.20
C PHE A 95 14.82 -29.13 -12.97
N GLU A 96 15.52 -28.13 -13.51
CA GLU A 96 16.76 -28.30 -14.27
C GLU A 96 17.90 -28.87 -13.41
N THR A 97 18.11 -28.31 -12.21
CA THR A 97 19.30 -28.64 -11.39
C THR A 97 19.21 -30.02 -10.75
N LEU A 98 17.99 -30.42 -10.36
CA LEU A 98 17.76 -31.72 -9.75
C LEU A 98 17.63 -32.82 -10.81
N GLY A 99 17.47 -32.46 -12.09
CA GLY A 99 17.29 -33.40 -13.20
C GLY A 99 15.91 -34.06 -13.14
N LEU A 100 14.88 -33.28 -12.82
CA LEU A 100 13.51 -33.78 -12.68
C LEU A 100 12.92 -34.10 -14.06
N LYS A 101 11.85 -34.89 -14.08
CA LYS A 101 11.11 -35.27 -15.28
C LYS A 101 9.67 -34.81 -15.17
N GLU A 102 9.09 -34.34 -16.26
CA GLU A 102 7.69 -33.86 -16.28
C GLU A 102 6.69 -34.93 -15.80
N ALA A 103 6.92 -36.19 -16.17
CA ALA A 103 6.04 -37.30 -15.78
C ALA A 103 5.92 -37.49 -14.26
N THR A 104 6.97 -37.14 -13.50
CA THR A 104 7.04 -37.33 -12.04
C THR A 104 7.14 -36.00 -11.28
N THR A 105 6.81 -34.88 -11.94
CA THR A 105 6.88 -33.54 -11.34
C THR A 105 5.59 -32.78 -11.51
N LYS A 106 5.13 -32.12 -10.46
CA LYS A 106 3.92 -31.29 -10.45
C LYS A 106 4.25 -29.89 -9.93
N ARG A 107 3.64 -28.86 -10.52
CA ARG A 107 3.72 -27.47 -10.05
C ARG A 107 2.39 -27.08 -9.43
N ILE A 108 2.39 -26.64 -8.18
CA ILE A 108 1.17 -26.19 -7.48
C ILE A 108 1.31 -24.71 -7.09
N VAL A 109 0.26 -23.93 -7.25
CA VAL A 109 0.22 -22.49 -6.92
C VAL A 109 -0.89 -22.21 -5.91
N PHE A 110 -0.70 -21.19 -5.09
CA PHE A 110 -1.66 -20.77 -4.07
C PHE A 110 -1.40 -19.33 -3.60
N HIS A 111 -2.47 -18.57 -3.38
CA HIS A 111 -2.39 -17.18 -2.92
C HIS A 111 -2.45 -17.03 -1.39
N GLU A 112 -2.76 -18.11 -0.66
CA GLU A 112 -2.77 -18.17 0.80
C GLU A 112 -2.36 -19.56 1.28
N ILE A 113 -1.78 -19.63 2.48
CA ILE A 113 -1.31 -20.89 3.07
C ILE A 113 -2.33 -21.35 4.10
N THR A 114 -3.47 -21.82 3.59
CA THR A 114 -4.54 -22.43 4.39
C THR A 114 -4.67 -23.91 4.01
N LYS A 115 -5.14 -24.75 4.95
CA LYS A 115 -5.33 -26.17 4.67
C LYS A 115 -6.23 -26.42 3.42
N PRO A 116 -7.38 -25.74 3.26
CA PRO A 116 -8.20 -25.91 2.05
C PRO A 116 -7.49 -25.48 0.76
N ALA A 117 -6.79 -24.35 0.76
CA ALA A 117 -6.09 -23.85 -0.43
C ALA A 117 -4.98 -24.81 -0.88
N ILE A 118 -4.19 -25.32 0.07
CA ILE A 118 -3.09 -26.24 -0.21
C ILE A 118 -3.60 -27.59 -0.72
N LEU A 119 -4.66 -28.15 -0.12
CA LEU A 119 -5.24 -29.41 -0.61
C LEU A 119 -5.82 -29.26 -2.02
N LYS A 120 -6.54 -28.16 -2.29
CA LYS A 120 -7.06 -27.86 -3.63
C LYS A 120 -5.95 -27.70 -4.67
N ALA A 121 -4.83 -27.07 -4.29
CA ALA A 121 -3.69 -26.89 -5.18
C ALA A 121 -3.05 -28.23 -5.57
N ILE A 122 -3.05 -29.22 -4.67
CA ILE A 122 -2.57 -30.59 -4.96
C ILE A 122 -3.51 -31.36 -5.88
N GLU A 123 -4.83 -31.15 -5.76
CA GLU A 123 -5.83 -31.76 -6.65
C GLU A 123 -5.77 -31.20 -8.07
N THR A 124 -5.27 -29.98 -8.25
CA THR A 124 -5.24 -29.25 -9.53
C THR A 124 -3.83 -28.76 -9.90
N PRO A 125 -2.82 -29.66 -10.00
CA PRO A 125 -1.48 -29.25 -10.34
C PRO A 125 -1.38 -28.85 -11.82
N ARG A 126 -0.46 -27.93 -12.10
CA ARG A 126 -0.06 -27.53 -13.45
C ARG A 126 1.38 -27.95 -13.75
N THR A 127 1.86 -27.60 -14.93
CA THR A 127 3.27 -27.64 -15.30
C THR A 127 3.91 -26.27 -15.11
N ILE A 128 5.24 -26.19 -15.26
CA ILE A 128 5.97 -24.92 -15.27
C ILE A 128 5.48 -24.08 -16.46
N ASP A 129 5.18 -22.81 -16.19
CA ASP A 129 4.86 -21.81 -17.20
C ASP A 129 6.16 -21.15 -17.67
N TYR A 130 6.65 -21.61 -18.82
CA TYR A 130 7.87 -21.09 -19.42
C TYR A 130 7.76 -19.62 -19.85
N ASN A 131 6.56 -19.06 -20.06
CA ASN A 131 6.44 -17.63 -20.38
C ASN A 131 6.83 -16.78 -19.17
N LEU A 132 6.42 -17.18 -17.96
CA LEU A 132 6.82 -16.51 -16.71
C LEU A 132 8.31 -16.68 -16.45
N VAL A 133 8.87 -17.87 -16.70
CA VAL A 133 10.31 -18.13 -16.61
C VAL A 133 11.07 -17.20 -17.56
N HIS A 134 10.70 -17.17 -18.84
CA HIS A 134 11.35 -16.32 -19.84
C HIS A 134 11.21 -14.83 -19.50
N ALA A 135 10.07 -14.38 -18.96
CA ALA A 135 9.91 -13.01 -18.51
C ALA A 135 10.84 -12.65 -17.35
N GLN A 136 11.06 -13.58 -16.40
CA GLN A 136 12.02 -13.41 -15.32
C GLN A 136 13.46 -13.38 -15.85
N GLN A 137 13.82 -14.32 -16.74
CA GLN A 137 15.15 -14.39 -17.34
C GLN A 137 15.46 -13.18 -18.22
N ALA A 138 14.51 -12.70 -19.02
CA ALA A 138 14.67 -11.50 -19.83
C ALA A 138 14.97 -10.28 -18.95
N ARG A 139 14.27 -10.14 -17.82
CA ARG A 139 14.58 -9.10 -16.83
C ARG A 139 16.00 -9.28 -16.26
N ARG A 140 16.37 -10.50 -15.87
CA ARG A 140 17.69 -10.81 -15.31
C ARG A 140 18.82 -10.49 -16.29
N VAL A 141 18.65 -10.84 -17.56
CA VAL A 141 19.57 -10.53 -18.66
C VAL A 141 19.68 -9.02 -18.86
N LEU A 142 18.55 -8.32 -18.98
CA LEU A 142 18.53 -6.87 -19.17
C LEU A 142 19.27 -6.13 -18.05
N ASP A 143 18.97 -6.48 -16.79
CA ASP A 143 19.59 -5.81 -15.65
C ASP A 143 21.09 -6.13 -15.57
N ARG A 144 21.54 -7.34 -15.97
CA ARG A 144 22.96 -7.71 -16.06
C ARG A 144 23.69 -6.93 -17.15
N LEU A 145 23.10 -6.80 -18.35
CA LEU A 145 23.68 -6.04 -19.46
C LEU A 145 23.87 -4.57 -19.07
N VAL A 146 22.83 -3.93 -18.52
CA VAL A 146 22.92 -2.53 -18.08
C VAL A 146 23.99 -2.36 -17.00
N GLY A 147 24.03 -3.25 -16.02
CA GLY A 147 25.03 -3.20 -14.95
C GLY A 147 26.46 -3.34 -15.47
N PHE A 148 26.71 -4.29 -16.38
CA PHE A 148 28.04 -4.58 -16.90
C PHE A 148 28.56 -3.49 -17.85
N GLU A 149 27.69 -2.95 -18.72
CA GLU A 149 28.07 -1.93 -19.70
C GLU A 149 28.20 -0.53 -19.08
N LEU A 150 27.29 -0.14 -18.17
CA LEU A 150 27.26 1.24 -17.66
C LEU A 150 28.11 1.46 -16.41
N SER A 151 28.31 0.46 -15.54
CA SER A 151 29.12 0.66 -14.31
C SER A 151 30.55 1.12 -14.60
N PRO A 152 31.28 0.58 -15.60
CA PRO A 152 32.61 1.07 -15.96
C PRO A 152 32.64 2.54 -16.40
N VAL A 153 31.57 3.03 -17.03
CA VAL A 153 31.44 4.44 -17.39
C VAL A 153 31.34 5.30 -16.14
N LEU A 154 30.53 4.90 -15.15
CA LEU A 154 30.42 5.59 -13.86
C LEU A 154 31.76 5.60 -13.11
N TRP A 155 32.53 4.52 -13.16
CA TRP A 155 33.84 4.44 -12.53
C TRP A 155 34.84 5.44 -13.12
N LYS A 156 34.86 5.54 -14.46
CA LYS A 156 35.76 6.46 -15.19
C LYS A 156 35.36 7.93 -15.06
N LYS A 157 34.06 8.23 -14.95
CA LYS A 157 33.54 9.61 -15.04
C LYS A 157 33.12 10.22 -13.70
N ILE A 158 32.83 9.41 -12.69
CA ILE A 158 32.30 9.87 -11.40
C ILE A 158 33.15 9.36 -10.25
N LYS A 159 33.08 8.06 -9.93
CA LYS A 159 33.80 7.44 -8.82
C LYS A 159 33.89 5.92 -9.01
N PRO A 160 35.04 5.30 -8.71
CA PRO A 160 35.16 3.83 -8.68
C PRO A 160 34.12 3.17 -7.76
N SER A 161 33.75 1.93 -8.11
CA SER A 161 32.84 1.08 -7.33
C SER A 161 31.37 1.54 -7.25
N LEU A 162 30.95 2.47 -8.10
CA LEU A 162 29.52 2.78 -8.29
C LEU A 162 28.82 1.70 -9.13
N SER A 163 27.59 1.33 -8.79
CA SER A 163 26.80 0.40 -9.59
C SER A 163 25.79 1.15 -10.48
N ALA A 164 25.70 0.73 -11.74
CA ALA A 164 24.63 1.17 -12.63
C ALA A 164 23.40 0.27 -12.43
N GLY A 165 22.26 0.90 -12.10
CA GLY A 165 20.98 0.22 -11.99
C GLY A 165 19.92 0.93 -12.83
N ARG A 166 19.31 0.21 -13.78
CA ARG A 166 18.33 0.76 -14.73
C ARG A 166 17.15 1.45 -14.04
N VAL A 167 16.53 0.78 -13.07
CA VAL A 167 15.38 1.31 -12.32
C VAL A 167 15.83 2.23 -11.19
N GLN A 168 16.93 1.88 -10.50
CA GLN A 168 17.47 2.66 -9.38
C GLN A 168 17.86 4.08 -9.81
N SER A 169 18.49 4.24 -10.98
CA SER A 169 18.89 5.57 -11.48
C SER A 169 17.69 6.46 -11.79
N VAL A 170 16.57 5.89 -12.24
CA VAL A 170 15.33 6.65 -12.47
C VAL A 170 14.73 7.10 -11.13
N ALA A 171 14.71 6.23 -10.11
CA ALA A 171 14.25 6.61 -8.78
C ALA A 171 15.13 7.71 -8.15
N VAL A 172 16.46 7.60 -8.27
CA VAL A 172 17.40 8.65 -7.84
C VAL A 172 17.14 9.95 -8.59
N ARG A 173 16.85 9.89 -9.89
CA ARG A 173 16.50 11.07 -10.67
C ARG A 173 15.24 11.76 -10.14
N LEU A 174 14.18 11.04 -9.77
CA LEU A 174 12.96 11.64 -9.20
C LEU A 174 13.28 12.46 -7.93
N ILE A 175 14.13 11.92 -7.06
CA ILE A 175 14.58 12.60 -5.84
C ILE A 175 15.40 13.86 -6.18
N VAL A 176 16.34 13.75 -7.13
CA VAL A 176 17.18 14.87 -7.55
C VAL A 176 16.35 15.98 -8.21
N ASP A 177 15.38 15.62 -9.05
CA ASP A 177 14.52 16.58 -9.73
C ASP A 177 13.61 17.31 -8.71
N ARG A 178 13.05 16.61 -7.72
CA ARG A 178 12.35 17.24 -6.58
C ARG A 178 13.27 18.17 -5.78
N GLU A 179 14.51 17.77 -5.50
CA GLU A 179 15.46 18.62 -4.76
C GLU A 179 15.81 19.88 -5.55
N ARG A 180 15.90 19.80 -6.88
CA ARG A 180 16.08 20.95 -7.76
C ARG A 180 14.86 21.87 -7.82
N GLU A 181 13.65 21.33 -7.69
CA GLU A 181 12.43 22.14 -7.54
C GLU A 181 12.45 22.90 -6.21
N VAL A 182 12.74 22.21 -5.10
CA VAL A 182 12.85 22.82 -3.77
C VAL A 182 13.89 23.94 -3.75
N ASN A 183 15.09 23.69 -4.30
CA ASN A 183 16.19 24.67 -4.30
C ASN A 183 15.92 25.90 -5.19
N ARG A 184 15.10 25.76 -6.24
CA ARG A 184 14.73 26.89 -7.13
C ARG A 184 13.48 27.62 -6.69
N PHE A 185 12.78 27.11 -5.68
CA PHE A 185 11.51 27.67 -5.24
C PHE A 185 11.72 29.02 -4.55
N ALA A 186 11.04 30.05 -5.04
CA ALA A 186 10.97 31.36 -4.42
C ALA A 186 9.62 31.50 -3.69
N PRO A 187 9.59 31.57 -2.35
CA PRO A 187 8.35 31.73 -1.59
C PRO A 187 7.66 33.05 -1.91
N VAL A 188 6.35 32.99 -2.14
CA VAL A 188 5.48 34.17 -2.28
C VAL A 188 4.67 34.32 -1.00
N ALA A 189 4.60 35.55 -0.47
CA ALA A 189 3.80 35.88 0.68
C ALA A 189 2.34 36.14 0.29
N ALA A 190 1.41 35.71 1.13
CA ALA A 190 0.00 36.04 1.05
C ALA A 190 -0.61 36.08 2.45
N TYR A 191 -1.58 36.96 2.67
CA TYR A 191 -2.25 37.16 3.96
C TYR A 191 -3.56 36.38 3.96
N LYS A 192 -3.66 35.41 4.88
CA LYS A 192 -4.85 34.60 5.13
C LYS A 192 -5.69 35.30 6.20
N VAL A 193 -6.96 35.61 5.89
CA VAL A 193 -7.87 36.26 6.85
C VAL A 193 -8.80 35.24 7.49
N THR A 194 -8.76 35.17 8.82
CA THR A 194 -9.62 34.32 9.64
C THR A 194 -10.40 35.16 10.65
N ALA A 195 -11.65 34.79 10.88
CA ALA A 195 -12.54 35.42 11.85
C ALA A 195 -13.09 34.41 12.84
N GLN A 196 -13.29 34.87 14.07
CA GLN A 196 -14.05 34.20 15.09
C GLN A 196 -15.25 35.06 15.47
N PHE A 197 -16.44 34.51 15.33
CA PHE A 197 -17.69 35.17 15.71
C PHE A 197 -18.32 34.51 16.94
N LEU A 198 -19.10 35.28 17.69
CA LEU A 198 -19.97 34.82 18.75
C LEU A 198 -21.43 34.85 18.28
N THR A 199 -22.17 33.77 18.57
CA THR A 199 -23.63 33.77 18.44
C THR A 199 -24.23 34.58 19.61
N GLY A 200 -25.07 35.58 19.32
CA GLY A 200 -25.50 36.59 20.30
C GLY A 200 -25.92 36.05 21.67
N LYS A 201 -26.89 35.12 21.72
CA LYS A 201 -27.43 34.56 22.98
C LYS A 201 -26.61 33.39 23.57
N GLY A 202 -25.74 32.75 22.80
CA GLY A 202 -25.05 31.51 23.19
C GLY A 202 -23.55 31.64 23.49
N LYS A 203 -22.92 32.76 23.12
CA LYS A 203 -21.44 32.91 23.10
C LYS A 203 -20.73 31.73 22.41
N GLU A 204 -21.42 31.00 21.52
CA GLU A 204 -20.82 29.89 20.79
C GLU A 204 -19.93 30.47 19.69
N LEU A 205 -18.81 29.79 19.43
CA LEU A 205 -17.79 30.25 18.50
C LEU A 205 -18.06 29.76 17.08
N VAL A 206 -18.09 30.66 16.12
CA VAL A 206 -18.11 30.35 14.68
C VAL A 206 -16.78 30.80 14.08
N LYS A 207 -15.98 29.85 13.61
CA LYS A 207 -14.76 30.16 12.86
C LYS A 207 -15.09 30.29 11.37
N ALA A 208 -14.61 31.36 10.74
CA ALA A 208 -14.80 31.60 9.31
C ALA A 208 -13.49 32.06 8.68
N GLU A 209 -13.32 31.80 7.39
CA GLU A 209 -12.18 32.22 6.60
C GLU A 209 -12.65 33.03 5.40
N LEU A 210 -11.88 34.06 5.02
CA LEU A 210 -12.07 34.71 3.75
C LEU A 210 -11.46 33.82 2.64
N PRO A 211 -12.22 33.36 1.63
CA PRO A 211 -11.70 32.42 0.63
C PRO A 211 -10.54 32.98 -0.21
N GLN A 212 -10.51 34.30 -0.40
CA GLN A 212 -9.41 34.98 -1.08
C GLN A 212 -8.29 35.33 -0.11
N ARG A 213 -7.05 35.32 -0.61
CA ARG A 213 -5.88 35.82 0.12
C ARG A 213 -5.45 37.16 -0.45
N PHE A 214 -4.93 38.04 0.41
CA PHE A 214 -4.34 39.30 -0.04
C PHE A 214 -2.85 39.13 -0.31
N GLU A 215 -2.32 39.71 -1.38
CA GLU A 215 -0.88 39.65 -1.66
C GLU A 215 -0.08 40.67 -0.84
N LYS A 216 -0.67 41.84 -0.57
CA LYS A 216 -0.03 42.97 0.12
C LYS A 216 -0.61 43.16 1.51
N GLU A 217 0.25 43.56 2.44
CA GLU A 217 -0.13 43.88 3.82
C GLU A 217 -1.19 44.97 3.89
N ALA A 218 -1.00 46.05 3.13
CA ALA A 218 -1.91 47.19 3.12
C ALA A 218 -3.34 46.81 2.71
N ASP A 219 -3.51 45.84 1.80
CA ASP A 219 -4.84 45.38 1.37
C ASP A 219 -5.51 44.55 2.47
N ALA A 220 -4.74 43.71 3.16
CA ALA A 220 -5.22 42.95 4.31
C ALA A 220 -5.57 43.88 5.48
N GLU A 221 -4.70 44.84 5.81
CA GLU A 221 -4.92 45.83 6.86
C GLU A 221 -6.17 46.68 6.57
N LYS A 222 -6.33 47.12 5.32
CA LYS A 222 -7.54 47.83 4.89
C LYS A 222 -8.80 46.97 5.08
N PHE A 223 -8.75 45.70 4.73
CA PHE A 223 -9.87 44.78 4.97
C PHE A 223 -10.21 44.67 6.46
N ILE A 224 -9.20 44.49 7.33
CA ILE A 224 -9.40 44.42 8.78
C ILE A 224 -10.03 45.71 9.31
N ASN A 225 -9.47 46.87 8.93
CA ASN A 225 -9.94 48.18 9.40
C ASN A 225 -11.39 48.46 8.96
N ASP A 226 -11.75 48.16 7.71
CA ASP A 226 -13.12 48.28 7.22
C ASP A 226 -14.09 47.37 8.00
N CYS A 227 -13.61 46.25 8.54
CA CYS A 227 -14.39 45.30 9.33
C CYS A 227 -14.58 45.68 10.80
N ILE A 228 -13.80 46.62 11.36
CA ILE A 228 -13.89 47.03 12.78
C ILE A 228 -15.28 47.58 13.11
N GLU A 229 -15.84 48.42 12.24
CA GLU A 229 -17.17 49.02 12.41
C GLU A 229 -18.27 48.29 11.62
N ALA A 230 -17.98 47.08 11.13
CA ALA A 230 -18.91 46.35 10.28
C ALA A 230 -19.84 45.45 11.11
N ASN A 231 -21.09 45.36 10.67
CA ASN A 231 -22.08 44.43 11.21
C ASN A 231 -22.07 43.15 10.37
N PHE A 232 -21.93 42.01 11.02
CA PHE A 232 -21.87 40.71 10.36
C PHE A 232 -23.19 39.96 10.51
N SER A 233 -23.62 39.31 9.43
CA SER A 233 -24.80 38.44 9.46
C SER A 233 -24.64 37.25 8.52
N VAL A 234 -25.32 36.16 8.85
CA VAL A 234 -25.40 34.99 7.98
C VAL A 234 -26.23 35.33 6.75
N GLU A 235 -25.63 35.37 5.58
CA GLU A 235 -26.33 35.64 4.32
C GLU A 235 -27.03 34.40 3.78
N SER A 236 -26.33 33.27 3.81
CA SER A 236 -26.85 31.98 3.36
C SER A 236 -26.31 30.87 4.22
N LEU A 237 -27.13 29.84 4.41
CA LEU A 237 -26.78 28.59 5.05
C LEU A 237 -27.16 27.49 4.08
N GLU A 238 -26.17 26.70 3.64
CA GLU A 238 -26.39 25.58 2.76
C GLU A 238 -25.96 24.30 3.47
N THR A 239 -26.86 23.32 3.51
CA THR A 239 -26.60 22.01 4.10
C THR A 239 -26.73 20.95 3.01
N LYS A 240 -25.66 20.19 2.81
CA LYS A 240 -25.58 19.14 1.78
C LYS A 240 -25.20 17.80 2.40
N PRO A 241 -25.85 16.69 2.01
CA PRO A 241 -25.36 15.37 2.34
C PRO A 241 -24.01 15.15 1.66
N ALA A 242 -23.04 14.64 2.42
CA ALA A 242 -21.74 14.22 1.92
C ALA A 242 -21.48 12.78 2.34
N LYS A 243 -20.72 12.04 1.53
CA LYS A 243 -20.38 10.66 1.80
C LYS A 243 -18.92 10.39 1.54
N ARG A 244 -18.30 9.55 2.38
CA ARG A 244 -16.94 9.05 2.18
C ARG A 244 -16.99 7.55 1.95
N ASN A 245 -16.34 7.10 0.90
CA ASN A 245 -16.23 5.69 0.58
C ASN A 245 -15.06 5.06 1.31
N PRO A 246 -15.17 3.81 1.76
CA PRO A 246 -14.00 3.07 2.19
C PRO A 246 -13.05 2.88 1.02
N ALA A 247 -11.77 2.89 1.32
CA ALA A 247 -10.75 2.62 0.32
C ALA A 247 -10.60 1.11 0.08
N ALA A 248 -10.04 0.75 -1.07
CA ALA A 248 -9.90 -0.64 -1.50
C ALA A 248 -8.98 -1.45 -0.55
N PRO A 249 -9.11 -2.79 -0.51
CA PRO A 249 -8.15 -3.66 0.15
C PRO A 249 -6.71 -3.40 -0.31
N PHE A 250 -5.73 -3.79 0.50
CA PHE A 250 -4.34 -3.46 0.21
C PHE A 250 -3.81 -4.18 -1.04
N THR A 251 -3.16 -3.42 -1.91
CA THR A 251 -2.07 -3.90 -2.78
C THR A 251 -0.73 -3.78 -2.04
N THR A 252 0.35 -4.31 -2.63
CA THR A 252 1.71 -4.12 -2.10
C THR A 252 2.07 -2.65 -1.90
N SER A 253 1.77 -1.81 -2.88
CA SER A 253 2.13 -0.38 -2.84
C SER A 253 1.36 0.35 -1.73
N THR A 254 0.03 0.17 -1.66
CA THR A 254 -0.80 0.82 -0.64
C THR A 254 -0.50 0.32 0.78
N LEU A 255 -0.10 -0.96 0.95
CA LEU A 255 0.33 -1.48 2.25
C LEU A 255 1.63 -0.82 2.70
N GLN A 256 2.61 -0.69 1.80
CA GLN A 256 3.88 -0.03 2.10
C GLN A 256 3.69 1.44 2.49
N GLN A 257 2.83 2.16 1.77
CA GLN A 257 2.49 3.55 2.07
C GLN A 257 1.85 3.70 3.45
N GLU A 258 0.78 2.96 3.74
CA GLU A 258 0.07 3.10 5.01
C GLU A 258 0.90 2.57 6.20
N ALA A 259 1.74 1.55 6.00
CA ALA A 259 2.66 1.08 7.03
C ALA A 259 3.76 2.12 7.32
N SER A 260 4.23 2.85 6.29
CA SER A 260 5.16 3.96 6.48
C SER A 260 4.51 5.10 7.26
N ARG A 261 3.33 5.56 6.83
CA ARG A 261 2.59 6.66 7.46
C ARG A 261 2.13 6.36 8.89
N LYS A 262 1.50 5.21 9.12
CA LYS A 262 0.85 4.90 10.41
C LYS A 262 1.75 4.15 11.39
N LEU A 263 2.70 3.36 10.90
CA LEU A 263 3.53 2.51 11.73
C LEU A 263 5.00 2.96 11.78
N GLY A 264 5.41 3.89 10.91
CA GLY A 264 6.80 4.31 10.78
C GLY A 264 7.71 3.22 10.22
N TYR A 265 7.16 2.26 9.46
CA TYR A 265 7.93 1.16 8.89
C TYR A 265 8.50 1.55 7.52
N SER A 266 9.78 1.27 7.30
CA SER A 266 10.34 1.31 5.95
C SER A 266 9.71 0.23 5.07
N VAL A 267 9.74 0.42 3.76
CA VAL A 267 9.22 -0.54 2.78
C VAL A 267 9.85 -1.92 2.96
N SER A 268 11.16 -1.97 3.26
CA SER A 268 11.88 -3.22 3.49
C SER A 268 11.38 -3.93 4.76
N ARG A 269 11.16 -3.18 5.85
CA ARG A 269 10.65 -3.76 7.11
C ARG A 269 9.22 -4.26 6.92
N THR A 270 8.36 -3.50 6.24
CA THR A 270 6.98 -3.89 5.93
C THR A 270 6.94 -5.19 5.15
N MET A 271 7.74 -5.32 4.08
CA MET A 271 7.77 -6.55 3.28
C MET A 271 8.33 -7.76 4.03
N GLN A 272 9.34 -7.56 4.89
CA GLN A 272 9.87 -8.64 5.73
C GLN A 272 8.81 -9.17 6.70
N ILE A 273 8.06 -8.27 7.35
CA ILE A 273 6.99 -8.65 8.28
C ILE A 273 5.84 -9.33 7.51
N ALA A 274 5.42 -8.76 6.38
CA ALA A 274 4.36 -9.33 5.55
C ALA A 274 4.74 -10.73 5.03
N GLN A 275 6.00 -10.97 4.65
CA GLN A 275 6.50 -12.31 4.30
C GLN A 275 6.28 -13.30 5.45
N ARG A 276 6.65 -12.94 6.69
CA ARG A 276 6.48 -13.83 7.85
C ARG A 276 5.00 -14.11 8.14
N LEU A 277 4.13 -13.10 8.00
CA LEU A 277 2.68 -13.25 8.14
C LEU A 277 2.10 -14.18 7.06
N TYR A 278 2.55 -14.06 5.81
CA TYR A 278 2.13 -14.94 4.71
C TYR A 278 2.61 -16.39 4.93
N GLU A 279 3.90 -16.59 5.23
CA GLU A 279 4.50 -17.92 5.43
C GLU A 279 3.92 -18.68 6.64
N SER A 280 3.39 -17.93 7.63
CA SER A 280 2.67 -18.49 8.78
C SER A 280 1.15 -18.63 8.55
N GLY A 281 0.67 -18.38 7.32
CA GLY A 281 -0.72 -18.58 6.91
C GLY A 281 -1.70 -17.54 7.48
N ARG A 282 -1.23 -16.34 7.84
CA ARG A 282 -2.05 -15.28 8.45
C ARG A 282 -2.63 -14.29 7.45
N ILE A 283 -1.91 -14.03 6.38
CA ILE A 283 -2.38 -13.15 5.29
C ILE A 283 -2.24 -13.85 3.94
N THR A 284 -2.93 -13.31 2.94
CA THR A 284 -2.72 -13.65 1.53
C THR A 284 -1.36 -13.14 1.04
N TYR A 285 -0.97 -13.54 -0.16
CA TYR A 285 0.29 -13.20 -0.77
C TYR A 285 0.48 -11.68 -0.89
N MET A 286 1.58 -11.17 -0.31
CA MET A 286 1.83 -9.74 -0.14
C MET A 286 2.43 -9.04 -1.37
N ARG A 287 2.72 -9.78 -2.45
CA ARG A 287 3.19 -9.22 -3.74
C ARG A 287 2.07 -9.30 -4.77
N THR A 288 1.22 -8.28 -4.74
CA THR A 288 0.00 -8.22 -5.53
C THR A 288 -0.30 -6.76 -5.88
N ASP A 289 -0.71 -6.52 -7.12
CA ASP A 289 -1.32 -5.27 -7.56
C ASP A 289 -2.85 -5.35 -7.58
N SER A 290 -3.41 -6.49 -7.14
CA SER A 290 -4.84 -6.72 -7.12
C SER A 290 -5.51 -6.15 -5.89
N VAL A 291 -6.70 -5.58 -6.09
CA VAL A 291 -7.62 -5.15 -5.03
C VAL A 291 -8.81 -6.10 -4.86
N ASN A 292 -8.83 -7.20 -5.62
CA ASN A 292 -9.92 -8.15 -5.63
C ASN A 292 -9.98 -8.96 -4.33
N LEU A 293 -11.19 -9.32 -3.91
CA LEU A 293 -11.43 -10.29 -2.83
C LEU A 293 -12.22 -11.47 -3.41
N SER A 294 -11.82 -12.69 -3.04
CA SER A 294 -12.54 -13.91 -3.38
C SER A 294 -13.95 -13.91 -2.80
N GLU A 295 -14.85 -14.68 -3.40
CA GLU A 295 -16.22 -14.83 -2.89
C GLU A 295 -16.25 -15.30 -1.43
N THR A 296 -15.37 -16.25 -1.08
CA THR A 296 -15.21 -16.73 0.30
C THR A 296 -14.76 -15.61 1.25
N ALA A 297 -13.81 -14.77 0.83
CA ALA A 297 -13.37 -13.62 1.63
C ALA A 297 -14.47 -12.58 1.81
N LEU A 298 -15.25 -12.29 0.76
CA LEU A 298 -16.40 -11.37 0.81
C LEU A 298 -17.46 -11.87 1.78
N GLN A 299 -17.82 -13.16 1.73
CA GLN A 299 -18.78 -13.76 2.65
C GLN A 299 -18.28 -13.75 4.10
N ALA A 300 -17.00 -14.06 4.32
CA ALA A 300 -16.39 -14.05 5.65
C ALA A 300 -16.34 -12.63 6.24
N ALA A 301 -15.96 -11.62 5.44
CA ALA A 301 -16.01 -10.22 5.85
C ALA A 301 -17.44 -9.77 6.16
N ALA A 302 -18.42 -10.18 5.35
CA ALA A 302 -19.83 -9.87 5.58
C ALA A 302 -20.34 -10.45 6.91
N ALA A 303 -20.01 -11.71 7.19
CA ALA A 303 -20.38 -12.36 8.46
C ALA A 303 -19.75 -11.64 9.67
N GLU A 304 -18.47 -11.30 9.58
CA GLU A 304 -17.75 -10.59 10.63
C GLU A 304 -18.36 -9.20 10.89
N ILE A 305 -18.62 -8.43 9.83
CA ILE A 305 -19.17 -7.08 9.94
C ILE A 305 -20.57 -7.10 10.56
N LYS A 306 -21.42 -8.01 10.11
CA LYS A 306 -22.77 -8.17 10.63
C LYS A 306 -22.77 -8.60 12.08
N SER A 307 -21.89 -9.51 12.48
CA SER A 307 -21.77 -9.96 13.86
C SER A 307 -21.26 -8.86 14.80
N ALA A 308 -20.29 -8.05 14.35
CA ALA A 308 -19.63 -7.07 15.21
C ALA A 308 -20.34 -5.71 15.26
N TRP A 309 -20.92 -5.24 14.14
CA TRP A 309 -21.51 -3.90 14.03
C TRP A 309 -22.97 -3.89 13.55
N GLY A 310 -23.47 -4.99 13.00
CA GLY A 310 -24.84 -5.14 12.51
C GLY A 310 -25.00 -4.86 11.02
N ASP A 311 -26.14 -5.27 10.45
CA ASP A 311 -26.38 -5.26 9.00
C ASP A 311 -26.20 -3.89 8.34
N LYS A 312 -26.53 -2.79 9.03
CA LYS A 312 -26.38 -1.43 8.49
C LYS A 312 -24.92 -1.05 8.16
N TYR A 313 -23.95 -1.73 8.77
CA TYR A 313 -22.53 -1.48 8.52
C TYR A 313 -21.96 -2.33 7.39
N HIS A 314 -22.68 -3.30 6.84
CA HIS A 314 -22.20 -4.11 5.73
C HIS A 314 -22.69 -3.56 4.38
N HIS A 315 -21.77 -3.41 3.43
CA HIS A 315 -22.12 -3.12 2.04
C HIS A 315 -21.14 -3.83 1.11
N LEU A 316 -21.64 -4.82 0.36
CA LEU A 316 -20.83 -5.61 -0.56
C LEU A 316 -20.22 -4.70 -1.63
N ARG A 317 -18.89 -4.66 -1.70
CA ARG A 317 -18.16 -3.90 -2.72
C ARG A 317 -17.19 -4.78 -3.47
N LEU A 318 -17.31 -4.74 -4.79
CA LEU A 318 -16.39 -5.38 -5.72
C LEU A 318 -15.42 -4.32 -6.25
N TYR A 319 -14.18 -4.38 -5.77
CA TYR A 319 -13.11 -3.53 -6.28
C TYR A 319 -12.48 -4.21 -7.49
N LYS A 320 -12.22 -3.43 -8.55
CA LYS A 320 -11.59 -3.91 -9.77
C LYS A 320 -10.23 -3.26 -9.95
N THR A 321 -9.24 -4.09 -10.25
CA THR A 321 -7.89 -3.67 -10.60
C THR A 321 -7.91 -2.97 -11.96
N LYS A 322 -7.27 -1.80 -12.09
CA LYS A 322 -7.26 -1.00 -13.33
C LYS A 322 -6.00 -1.20 -14.18
N SER A 323 -4.97 -1.91 -13.68
CA SER A 323 -3.72 -2.15 -14.41
C SER A 323 -3.92 -3.22 -15.49
N ALA A 324 -3.61 -2.86 -16.74
CA ALA A 324 -3.75 -3.74 -17.91
C ALA A 324 -2.80 -4.95 -17.94
N GLY A 325 -1.87 -5.05 -16.98
CA GLY A 325 -0.91 -6.16 -16.83
C GLY A 325 -0.99 -6.85 -15.47
N ALA A 326 -2.02 -6.57 -14.67
CA ALA A 326 -2.26 -7.30 -13.43
C ALA A 326 -2.45 -8.78 -13.75
N GLN A 327 -1.78 -9.65 -13.01
CA GLN A 327 -2.19 -11.05 -12.96
C GLN A 327 -3.53 -11.07 -12.22
N GLU A 328 -4.65 -10.91 -12.94
CA GLU A 328 -6.02 -10.84 -12.38
C GLU A 328 -6.39 -12.06 -11.51
N ALA A 329 -5.58 -13.12 -11.54
CA ALA A 329 -5.67 -14.27 -10.66
C ALA A 329 -5.33 -13.96 -9.19
N HIS A 330 -4.62 -12.87 -8.89
CA HIS A 330 -4.18 -12.59 -7.53
C HIS A 330 -5.27 -11.90 -6.71
N GLU A 331 -5.30 -12.20 -5.42
CA GLU A 331 -6.15 -11.53 -4.44
C GLU A 331 -5.42 -10.33 -3.82
N ALA A 332 -6.17 -9.41 -3.22
CA ALA A 332 -5.61 -8.36 -2.39
C ALA A 332 -4.93 -8.92 -1.13
N ILE A 333 -4.11 -8.09 -0.48
CA ILE A 333 -3.51 -8.39 0.82
C ILE A 333 -4.59 -8.24 1.89
N ARG A 334 -5.00 -9.37 2.47
CA ARG A 334 -6.04 -9.49 3.50
C ARG A 334 -5.70 -10.60 4.49
N PRO A 335 -6.37 -10.66 5.65
CA PRO A 335 -6.29 -11.83 6.52
C PRO A 335 -6.76 -13.09 5.81
N THR A 336 -6.16 -14.24 6.11
CA THR A 336 -6.68 -15.55 5.68
C THR A 336 -8.03 -15.84 6.33
N TYR A 337 -8.23 -15.41 7.58
CA TYR A 337 -9.47 -15.56 8.34
C TYR A 337 -9.88 -14.24 8.99
N PHE A 338 -11.01 -13.67 8.58
CA PHE A 338 -11.52 -12.42 9.17
C PHE A 338 -11.93 -12.54 10.64
N SER A 339 -12.28 -13.74 11.11
CA SER A 339 -12.56 -14.01 12.52
C SER A 339 -11.31 -13.97 13.41
N GLN A 340 -10.11 -13.94 12.84
CA GLN A 340 -8.86 -13.77 13.60
C GLN A 340 -8.48 -12.29 13.65
N HIS A 341 -8.74 -11.64 14.79
CA HIS A 341 -8.47 -10.21 14.96
C HIS A 341 -7.01 -9.92 15.33
N THR A 342 -6.31 -10.91 15.89
CA THR A 342 -4.92 -10.80 16.33
C THR A 342 -4.11 -12.03 15.93
N VAL A 343 -2.79 -11.88 15.93
CA VAL A 343 -1.84 -12.96 15.63
C VAL A 343 -0.76 -13.04 16.70
N PRO A 344 -0.22 -14.25 16.99
CA PRO A 344 1.00 -14.37 17.78
C PRO A 344 2.17 -13.78 16.97
N GLY A 345 3.16 -13.22 17.65
CA GLY A 345 4.32 -12.60 17.02
C GLY A 345 4.84 -11.41 17.81
N ASP A 346 5.87 -10.76 17.28
CA ASP A 346 6.36 -9.51 17.85
C ASP A 346 5.35 -8.35 17.65
N SER A 347 5.52 -7.25 18.39
CA SER A 347 4.62 -6.09 18.29
C SER A 347 4.51 -5.53 16.87
N SER A 348 5.56 -5.66 16.05
CA SER A 348 5.54 -5.20 14.67
C SER A 348 4.67 -6.08 13.77
N GLU A 349 4.72 -7.39 13.98
CA GLU A 349 3.86 -8.34 13.27
C GLU A 349 2.39 -8.12 13.61
N GLN A 350 2.09 -7.95 14.90
CA GLN A 350 0.73 -7.68 15.38
C GLN A 350 0.17 -6.39 14.77
N ARG A 351 0.95 -5.30 14.77
CA ARG A 351 0.53 -4.00 14.24
C ARG A 351 0.33 -4.02 12.73
N LEU A 352 1.20 -4.70 11.97
CA LEU A 352 1.01 -4.81 10.52
C LEU A 352 -0.19 -5.69 10.17
N TYR A 353 -0.38 -6.80 10.89
CA TYR A 353 -1.56 -7.65 10.72
C TYR A 353 -2.85 -6.88 11.03
N GLU A 354 -2.90 -6.14 12.15
CA GLU A 354 -4.03 -5.31 12.53
C GLU A 354 -4.35 -4.26 11.45
N LEU A 355 -3.32 -3.62 10.88
CA LEU A 355 -3.48 -2.68 9.77
C LEU A 355 -4.13 -3.35 8.55
N ILE A 356 -3.62 -4.52 8.15
CA ILE A 356 -4.17 -5.32 7.04
C ILE A 356 -5.62 -5.73 7.32
N TRP A 357 -5.91 -6.21 8.52
CA TRP A 357 -7.23 -6.64 8.94
C TRP A 357 -8.25 -5.50 8.90
N LYS A 358 -7.92 -4.36 9.51
CA LYS A 358 -8.80 -3.19 9.56
C LYS A 358 -9.09 -2.67 8.16
N ARG A 359 -8.07 -2.60 7.29
CA ARG A 359 -8.24 -2.16 5.91
C ARG A 359 -9.16 -3.09 5.11
N ALA A 360 -8.95 -4.40 5.22
CA ALA A 360 -9.73 -5.39 4.50
C ALA A 360 -11.20 -5.38 4.95
N ILE A 361 -11.48 -5.34 6.26
CA ILE A 361 -12.85 -5.23 6.79
C ILE A 361 -13.51 -3.91 6.38
N ALA A 362 -12.82 -2.77 6.57
CA ALA A 362 -13.37 -1.46 6.23
C ALA A 362 -13.77 -1.36 4.76
N SER A 363 -13.05 -2.03 3.85
CA SER A 363 -13.38 -2.06 2.42
C SER A 363 -14.79 -2.60 2.11
N GLN A 364 -15.34 -3.45 2.98
CA GLN A 364 -16.67 -4.06 2.87
C GLN A 364 -17.70 -3.42 3.81
N MET A 365 -17.32 -2.36 4.54
CA MET A 365 -18.23 -1.64 5.43
C MET A 365 -18.94 -0.48 4.74
N SER A 366 -20.17 -0.15 5.11
CA SER A 366 -20.95 0.97 4.55
C SER A 366 -20.20 2.32 4.54
N GLU A 367 -20.56 3.19 3.60
CA GLU A 367 -20.00 4.55 3.50
C GLU A 367 -20.22 5.33 4.81
N ALA A 368 -19.30 6.22 5.14
CA ALA A 368 -19.52 7.19 6.19
C ALA A 368 -20.39 8.34 5.64
N LEU A 369 -21.46 8.69 6.35
CA LEU A 369 -22.40 9.72 5.94
C LEU A 369 -22.23 10.96 6.81
N PHE A 370 -22.14 12.10 6.14
CA PHE A 370 -21.93 13.40 6.74
C PHE A 370 -22.99 14.37 6.25
N GLU A 371 -23.19 15.42 7.04
CA GLU A 371 -23.95 16.59 6.65
C GLU A 371 -23.00 17.78 6.73
N LYS A 372 -22.64 18.33 5.57
CA LYS A 372 -21.76 19.50 5.47
C LYS A 372 -22.63 20.74 5.44
N THR A 373 -22.38 21.66 6.37
CA THR A 373 -23.03 22.97 6.43
C THR A 373 -22.01 24.05 6.09
N THR A 374 -22.36 24.88 5.11
CA THR A 374 -21.56 26.04 4.69
C THR A 374 -22.38 27.31 4.95
N ALA A 375 -21.85 28.19 5.81
CA ALA A 375 -22.43 29.48 6.09
C ALA A 375 -21.61 30.58 5.38
N GLN A 376 -22.27 31.38 4.53
CA GLN A 376 -21.69 32.61 4.02
C GLN A 376 -22.05 33.75 4.96
N ILE A 377 -21.05 34.46 5.44
CA ILE A 377 -21.18 35.56 6.38
C ILE A 377 -20.83 36.83 5.62
N LYS A 378 -21.83 37.71 5.47
CA LYS A 378 -21.65 39.03 4.85
C LYS A 378 -21.40 40.07 5.92
N ASN A 379 -20.82 41.19 5.50
CA ASN A 379 -20.80 42.42 6.28
C ASN A 379 -21.40 43.59 5.48
N ASN A 380 -21.68 44.70 6.14
CA ASN A 380 -22.34 45.86 5.54
C ASN A 380 -21.38 46.91 4.93
N LYS A 381 -20.07 46.75 5.09
CA LYS A 381 -19.06 47.71 4.60
C LYS A 381 -18.37 47.23 3.32
N ARG A 382 -18.39 45.93 3.05
CA ARG A 382 -17.66 45.26 1.97
C ARG A 382 -18.49 44.17 1.30
N SER A 383 -18.16 43.86 0.04
CA SER A 383 -18.84 42.83 -0.76
C SER A 383 -18.33 41.42 -0.49
N GLU A 384 -17.11 41.30 0.01
CA GLU A 384 -16.47 40.02 0.32
C GLU A 384 -17.19 39.28 1.45
N LYS A 385 -17.25 37.96 1.34
CA LYS A 385 -17.96 37.09 2.26
C LYS A 385 -16.97 36.16 2.96
N LEU A 386 -17.08 36.05 4.28
CA LEU A 386 -16.39 35.01 5.02
C LEU A 386 -17.19 33.71 4.95
N VAL A 387 -16.50 32.59 4.91
CA VAL A 387 -17.10 31.26 4.82
C VAL A 387 -16.77 30.48 6.08
N ALA A 388 -17.82 30.02 6.76
CA ALA A 388 -17.70 29.06 7.85
C ALA A 388 -18.20 27.70 7.36
N GLU A 389 -17.39 26.65 7.52
CA GLU A 389 -17.77 25.28 7.19
C GLU A 389 -17.79 24.42 8.45
N GLY A 390 -18.78 23.54 8.54
CA GLY A 390 -18.82 22.49 9.54
C GLY A 390 -19.36 21.21 8.96
N GLU A 391 -18.99 20.11 9.59
CA GLU A 391 -19.40 18.77 9.19
C GLU A 391 -19.94 18.03 10.41
N VAL A 392 -21.09 17.38 10.25
CA VAL A 392 -21.68 16.51 11.28
C VAL A 392 -21.71 15.09 10.74
N LEU A 393 -21.06 14.17 11.46
CA LEU A 393 -21.11 12.75 11.17
C LEU A 393 -22.52 12.22 11.51
N LYS A 394 -23.27 11.81 10.47
CA LYS A 394 -24.59 11.19 10.61
C LYS A 394 -24.48 9.68 10.77
N PHE A 395 -23.48 9.07 10.14
CA PHE A 395 -23.19 7.65 10.26
C PHE A 395 -21.69 7.41 10.03
N ASP A 396 -21.03 6.75 10.99
CA ASP A 396 -19.60 6.47 10.99
C ASP A 396 -19.19 5.45 9.93
N GLY A 397 -20.04 4.48 9.60
CA GLY A 397 -19.75 3.49 8.55
C GLY A 397 -18.37 2.84 8.76
N PHE A 398 -17.55 2.80 7.71
CA PHE A 398 -16.19 2.24 7.77
C PHE A 398 -15.21 3.01 8.69
N LEU A 399 -15.46 4.29 8.99
CA LEU A 399 -14.57 5.11 9.85
C LEU A 399 -14.51 4.60 11.28
N LYS A 400 -15.45 3.76 11.67
CA LYS A 400 -15.44 3.05 12.95
C LYS A 400 -14.21 2.14 13.12
N VAL A 401 -13.64 1.68 12.01
CA VAL A 401 -12.56 0.68 11.98
C VAL A 401 -11.29 1.23 11.34
N TYR A 402 -11.40 2.04 10.29
CA TYR A 402 -10.24 2.49 9.52
C TYR A 402 -10.43 3.90 8.94
N LEU A 403 -9.40 4.74 9.05
CA LEU A 403 -9.24 6.00 8.32
C LEU A 403 -7.88 5.97 7.63
N GLU A 404 -7.85 6.28 6.34
CA GLU A 404 -6.63 6.36 5.53
C GLU A 404 -5.85 7.63 5.89
N SER A 405 -4.51 7.56 5.94
CA SER A 405 -3.69 8.74 6.21
C SER A 405 -3.21 9.39 4.92
N SER A 406 -3.13 10.73 4.91
CA SER A 406 -2.50 11.50 3.86
C SER A 406 -1.11 12.00 4.29
N ASP A 407 -0.19 12.17 3.35
CA ASP A 407 1.14 12.72 3.64
C ASP A 407 1.09 14.20 4.05
N ASP A 408 -0.04 14.88 3.78
CA ASP A 408 -0.27 16.30 4.08
C ASP A 408 -1.03 16.53 5.41
N ASP A 409 -1.33 15.47 6.18
CA ASP A 409 -2.07 15.56 7.46
C ASP A 409 -1.29 16.32 8.56
N GLU A 410 -0.03 16.73 8.32
CA GLU A 410 0.70 17.66 9.20
C GLU A 410 0.21 19.12 9.11
N SER A 411 -0.72 19.47 8.20
CA SER A 411 -1.40 20.77 8.27
C SER A 411 -2.60 20.71 9.21
N ASP A 412 -2.36 21.10 10.46
CA ASP A 412 -3.30 21.28 11.59
C ASP A 412 -4.59 22.09 11.29
N ASP A 413 -4.77 22.60 10.06
CA ASP A 413 -5.90 23.44 9.65
C ASP A 413 -7.00 22.68 8.86
N SER A 414 -6.72 21.50 8.27
CA SER A 414 -7.68 20.83 7.35
C SER A 414 -8.47 19.67 7.95
N GLU A 415 -8.05 19.08 9.07
CA GLU A 415 -8.59 17.77 9.51
C GLU A 415 -9.76 17.79 10.50
N LYS A 416 -10.21 18.94 11.00
CA LYS A 416 -11.46 18.99 11.79
C LYS A 416 -12.24 20.26 11.51
N ALA A 417 -13.01 20.27 10.42
CA ALA A 417 -14.18 21.15 10.34
C ALA A 417 -15.13 20.74 11.46
N GLY A 418 -14.99 21.38 12.63
CA GLY A 418 -15.84 21.13 13.78
C GLY A 418 -17.32 21.36 13.45
N MET A 419 -18.21 20.85 14.30
CA MET A 419 -19.63 21.13 14.16
C MET A 419 -19.86 22.65 14.29
N LEU A 420 -20.52 23.24 13.29
CA LEU A 420 -21.02 24.62 13.43
C LEU A 420 -22.13 24.64 14.48
N PRO A 421 -22.19 25.66 15.35
CA PRO A 421 -23.36 25.85 16.20
C PRO A 421 -24.61 26.08 15.35
N PRO A 422 -25.83 25.95 15.92
CA PRO A 422 -27.05 26.27 15.22
C PRO A 422 -27.04 27.71 14.69
N LEU A 423 -27.17 27.86 13.37
CA LEU A 423 -27.20 29.15 12.68
C LEU A 423 -28.53 29.31 11.91
N ALA A 424 -29.00 30.54 11.80
CA ALA A 424 -30.15 30.89 10.96
C ALA A 424 -29.77 31.94 9.91
N LYS A 425 -30.41 31.89 8.73
CA LYS A 425 -30.27 32.93 7.72
C LYS A 425 -30.71 34.28 8.29
N GLY A 426 -29.89 35.31 8.09
CA GLY A 426 -30.09 36.65 8.61
C GLY A 426 -29.64 36.84 10.07
N GLN A 427 -29.17 35.79 10.75
CA GLN A 427 -28.69 35.89 12.13
C GLN A 427 -27.48 36.82 12.22
N GLU A 428 -27.54 37.76 13.16
CA GLU A 428 -26.42 38.62 13.51
C GLU A 428 -25.31 37.85 14.23
N LEU A 429 -24.08 38.16 13.86
CA LEU A 429 -22.86 37.58 14.42
C LEU A 429 -21.98 38.70 14.97
N PHE A 430 -21.41 38.47 16.15
CA PHE A 430 -20.56 39.47 16.81
C PHE A 430 -19.11 39.05 16.67
N ILE A 431 -18.28 39.92 16.10
CA ILE A 431 -16.87 39.63 15.92
C ILE A 431 -16.17 39.56 17.28
N LYS A 432 -15.46 38.46 17.54
CA LYS A 432 -14.60 38.29 18.71
C LYS A 432 -13.15 38.55 18.34
N GLU A 433 -12.73 38.00 17.21
CA GLU A 433 -11.37 38.14 16.70
C GLU A 433 -11.40 38.13 15.17
N LEU A 434 -10.60 38.99 14.56
CA LEU A 434 -10.35 38.99 13.13
C LEU A 434 -8.86 39.20 12.94
N SER A 435 -8.22 38.28 12.24
CA SER A 435 -6.78 38.28 12.06
C SER A 435 -6.41 38.04 10.60
N ALA A 436 -5.41 38.77 10.13
CA ALA A 436 -4.75 38.54 8.86
C ALA A 436 -3.34 38.01 9.16
N ILE A 437 -3.08 36.76 8.82
CA ILE A 437 -1.79 36.11 9.08
C ILE A 437 -1.03 36.01 7.76
N GLN A 438 0.16 36.60 7.69
CA GLN A 438 1.06 36.40 6.57
C GLN A 438 1.51 34.93 6.53
N ARG A 439 1.30 34.29 5.39
CA ARG A 439 1.71 32.92 5.09
C ARG A 439 2.58 32.95 3.84
N PHE A 440 3.56 32.06 3.80
CA PHE A 440 4.40 31.85 2.62
C PHE A 440 3.95 30.58 1.91
N SER A 441 3.92 30.62 0.58
CA SER A 441 3.84 29.40 -0.22
C SER A 441 5.01 28.49 0.13
N ARG A 442 4.77 27.18 0.20
CA ARG A 442 5.81 26.18 0.49
C ARG A 442 6.35 25.57 -0.80
N PRO A 443 7.64 25.17 -0.86
CA PRO A 443 8.13 24.38 -1.97
C PRO A 443 7.39 23.02 -2.02
N PRO A 444 7.42 22.32 -3.16
CA PRO A 444 6.94 20.94 -3.22
C PRO A 444 7.57 20.08 -2.12
N ALA A 445 6.78 19.28 -1.42
CA ALA A 445 7.26 18.42 -0.34
C ALA A 445 8.32 17.44 -0.86
N ARG A 446 9.32 17.11 -0.04
CA ARG A 446 10.27 16.03 -0.38
C ARG A 446 9.55 14.69 -0.35
N TYR A 447 10.05 13.73 -1.13
CA TYR A 447 9.52 12.37 -1.11
C TYR A 447 9.83 11.69 0.24
N THR A 448 8.82 11.07 0.82
CA THR A 448 8.97 10.02 1.83
C THR A 448 9.11 8.66 1.13
N GLU A 449 9.29 7.57 1.89
CA GLU A 449 9.18 6.22 1.30
C GLU A 449 7.76 5.89 0.79
N ALA A 450 6.73 6.62 1.24
CA ALA A 450 5.34 6.40 0.83
C ALA A 450 4.96 7.17 -0.45
N SER A 451 5.40 8.43 -0.56
CA SER A 451 4.94 9.40 -1.58
C SER A 451 5.52 9.20 -2.98
#